data_AF-A0A0W0F4H3-F1
#
_entry.id   AF-A0A0W0F4H3-F1
#
_cell.length_a   1.000
_cell.length_b   1.000
_cell.length_c   1.000
_cell.angle_alpha   90.00
_cell.angle_beta   90.00
_cell.angle_gamma   90.00
#
_symmetry.space_group_name_H-M   'P 1'
#
loop_
_entity.id
_entity.type
_entity.pdbx_description
1 polymer ?
#
loop_
_entity_poly.entity_id
_entity_poly.type
_entity_poly.pdbx_seq_one_letter_code
_entity_poly.pdbx_strand_id
1 'polypeptide(L)'
;MITFILVYFLAAYHGLASAQNSEFVPNPAWQNPDITLSLEERVAIAKNAIEKTLSMMVDENGQLKLEDDNYGAAGRFFSQMAEFDMVTNQTIYKDQLFKFFPQVLSFQALNSRPGFVQGNVSLFIFSFTS
;
A
#
# COMPACT_ATOMS: atom_id res chain seq x y z
N MET A 1 23.56 20.52 -28.04
CA MET A 1 22.83 20.09 -26.82
C MET A 1 21.30 20.17 -26.95
N ILE A 2 20.73 21.05 -27.80
CA ILE A 2 19.27 21.13 -28.03
C ILE A 2 18.73 19.95 -28.86
N THR A 3 19.55 19.29 -29.68
CA THR A 3 19.14 18.15 -30.52
C THR A 3 18.94 16.83 -29.77
N PHE A 4 19.68 16.60 -28.68
CA PHE A 4 19.54 15.35 -27.90
C PHE A 4 18.28 15.30 -27.04
N ILE A 5 17.73 16.47 -26.66
CA ILE A 5 16.51 16.57 -25.85
C ILE A 5 15.28 16.18 -26.69
N LEU A 6 15.22 16.59 -27.97
CA LEU A 6 14.09 16.29 -28.85
C LEU A 6 13.99 14.80 -29.22
N VAL A 7 15.11 14.10 -29.38
CA VAL A 7 15.12 12.65 -29.68
C VAL A 7 14.59 11.84 -28.50
N TYR A 8 14.83 12.30 -27.27
CA TYR A 8 14.34 11.63 -26.05
C TYR A 8 12.81 11.76 -25.91
N PHE A 9 12.24 12.91 -26.24
CA PHE A 9 10.79 13.10 -26.26
C PHE A 9 10.10 12.27 -27.35
N LEU A 10 10.69 12.15 -28.55
CA LEU A 10 10.12 11.35 -29.63
C LEU A 10 10.10 9.84 -29.28
N ALA A 11 11.19 9.31 -28.71
CA ALA A 11 11.26 7.91 -28.29
C ALA A 11 10.30 7.56 -27.14
N ALA A 12 10.10 8.49 -26.18
CA ALA A 12 9.15 8.31 -25.09
C ALA A 12 7.68 8.32 -25.59
N TYR A 13 7.36 9.13 -26.60
CA TYR A 13 6.03 9.13 -27.22
C TYR A 13 5.77 7.87 -28.07
N HIS A 14 6.77 7.37 -28.82
CA HIS A 14 6.59 6.16 -29.63
C HIS A 14 6.58 4.86 -28.80
N GLY A 15 7.28 4.83 -27.65
CA GLY A 15 7.23 3.69 -26.72
C GLY A 15 5.91 3.56 -25.95
N LEU A 16 5.21 4.67 -25.68
CA LEU A 16 3.87 4.65 -25.09
C LEU A 16 2.79 4.26 -26.12
N ALA A 17 3.01 4.60 -27.40
CA ALA A 17 2.08 4.29 -28.48
C ALA A 17 2.06 2.80 -28.86
N SER A 18 3.15 2.04 -28.65
CA SER A 18 3.20 0.62 -29.02
C SER A 18 2.51 -0.33 -28.04
N ALA A 19 1.99 0.17 -26.91
CA ALA A 19 1.20 -0.62 -25.95
C ALA A 19 -0.31 -0.54 -26.20
N GLN A 20 -0.78 0.27 -27.16
CA GLN A 20 -2.21 0.48 -27.43
C GLN A 20 -2.81 -0.49 -28.48
N ASN A 21 -2.10 -1.55 -28.88
CA ASN A 21 -2.54 -2.46 -29.95
C ASN A 21 -3.18 -3.77 -29.47
N SER A 22 -3.72 -3.78 -28.26
CA SER A 22 -4.87 -4.61 -27.93
C SER A 22 -5.83 -3.74 -27.12
N GLU A 23 -7.04 -3.54 -27.63
CA GLU A 23 -8.16 -3.05 -26.82
C GLU A 23 -8.35 -4.06 -25.67
N PHE A 24 -7.64 -3.87 -24.57
CA PHE A 24 -8.02 -4.48 -23.31
C PHE A 24 -9.31 -3.78 -22.89
N VAL A 25 -10.44 -4.28 -23.40
CA VAL A 25 -11.75 -3.96 -22.84
C VAL A 25 -11.86 -4.80 -21.57
N PRO A 26 -11.74 -4.20 -20.37
CA PRO A 26 -11.87 -4.97 -19.15
C PRO A 26 -13.28 -5.53 -19.09
N ASN A 27 -13.43 -6.82 -18.81
CA ASN A 27 -14.75 -7.45 -18.69
C ASN A 27 -15.60 -6.66 -17.67
N PRO A 28 -16.76 -6.08 -18.04
CA PRO A 28 -17.56 -5.24 -17.15
C PRO A 28 -18.03 -5.94 -15.87
N ALA A 29 -17.92 -7.27 -15.77
CA ALA A 29 -18.14 -8.03 -14.55
C ALA A 29 -17.32 -7.54 -13.34
N TRP A 30 -16.20 -6.83 -13.52
CA TRP A 30 -15.48 -6.22 -12.39
C TRP A 30 -16.27 -5.08 -11.71
N GLN A 31 -17.18 -4.42 -12.44
CA GLN A 31 -17.99 -3.31 -11.91
C GLN A 31 -19.13 -3.80 -11.03
N ASN A 32 -19.67 -4.99 -11.33
CA ASN A 32 -20.70 -5.64 -10.55
C ASN A 32 -20.37 -7.12 -10.36
N PRO A 33 -19.40 -7.44 -9.48
CA PRO A 33 -19.03 -8.81 -9.23
C PRO A 33 -20.19 -9.57 -8.60
N ASP A 34 -20.44 -10.79 -9.08
CA ASP A 34 -21.40 -11.70 -8.45
C ASP A 34 -20.80 -12.27 -7.15
N ILE A 35 -20.94 -11.52 -6.06
CA ILE A 35 -20.43 -11.88 -4.74
C ILE A 35 -21.50 -12.69 -4.02
N THR A 36 -21.31 -14.01 -3.99
CA THR A 36 -22.21 -14.95 -3.31
C THR A 36 -21.98 -15.06 -1.80
N LEU A 37 -20.84 -14.55 -1.31
CA LEU A 37 -20.49 -14.54 0.10
C LEU A 37 -21.26 -13.47 0.88
N SER A 38 -21.68 -13.80 2.09
CA SER A 38 -22.26 -12.84 3.03
C SER A 38 -21.24 -11.78 3.45
N LEU A 39 -21.72 -10.65 3.97
CA LEU A 39 -20.85 -9.60 4.51
C LEU A 39 -19.95 -10.13 5.63
N GLU A 40 -20.50 -10.95 6.53
CA GLU A 40 -19.77 -11.53 7.66
C GLU A 40 -18.62 -12.42 7.19
N GLU A 41 -18.87 -13.30 6.20
CA GLU A 41 -17.83 -14.16 5.64
C GLU A 41 -16.72 -13.34 4.98
N ARG A 42 -17.07 -12.27 4.25
CA ARG A 42 -16.09 -11.37 3.62
C ARG A 42 -15.23 -10.65 4.65
N VAL A 43 -15.84 -10.17 5.74
CA VAL A 43 -15.13 -9.53 6.85
C VAL A 43 -14.19 -10.54 7.52
N ALA A 44 -14.65 -11.77 7.76
CA ALA A 44 -13.84 -12.82 8.36
C ALA A 44 -12.64 -13.19 7.48
N ILE A 45 -12.82 -13.30 6.16
CA ILE A 45 -11.72 -13.56 5.20
C ILE A 45 -10.69 -12.43 5.24
N ALA A 46 -11.14 -11.16 5.17
CA ALA A 46 -10.25 -10.01 5.19
C ALA A 46 -9.48 -9.92 6.52
N LYS A 47 -10.16 -10.12 7.65
CA LYS A 47 -9.54 -10.17 8.97
C LYS A 47 -8.47 -11.26 9.04
N ASN A 48 -8.80 -12.48 8.63
CA ASN A 48 -7.85 -13.60 8.64
C ASN A 48 -6.62 -13.33 7.76
N ALA A 49 -6.79 -12.66 6.62
CA ALA A 49 -5.66 -12.26 5.78
C ALA A 49 -4.76 -11.23 6.48
N ILE A 50 -5.34 -10.24 7.17
CA ILE A 50 -4.57 -9.26 7.96
C ILE A 50 -3.81 -9.95 9.09
N GLU A 51 -4.48 -10.78 9.89
CA GLU A 51 -3.84 -11.53 10.99
C GLU A 51 -2.71 -12.44 10.48
N LYS A 52 -2.93 -13.09 9.34
CA LYS A 52 -1.92 -13.94 8.71
C LYS A 52 -0.69 -13.12 8.31
N THR A 53 -0.88 -11.96 7.70
CA THR A 53 0.22 -11.06 7.34
C THR A 53 0.93 -10.52 8.57
N LEU A 54 0.20 -10.14 9.63
CA LEU A 54 0.79 -9.74 10.92
C LEU A 54 1.71 -10.84 11.47
N SER A 55 1.27 -12.10 11.43
CA SER A 55 2.08 -13.23 11.91
C SER A 55 3.39 -13.43 11.13
N MET A 56 3.46 -12.95 9.89
CA MET A 56 4.67 -13.01 9.06
C MET A 56 5.57 -11.80 9.29
N MET A 57 4.98 -10.62 9.48
CA MET A 57 5.69 -9.34 9.57
C MET A 57 6.14 -9.00 10.98
N VAL A 58 5.57 -9.63 12.01
CA VAL A 58 5.82 -9.30 13.41
C VAL A 58 6.58 -10.46 14.06
N ASP A 59 7.61 -10.16 14.83
CA ASP A 59 8.34 -11.13 15.63
C ASP A 59 7.63 -11.48 16.96
N GLU A 60 8.20 -12.44 17.69
CA GLU A 60 7.69 -12.85 18.99
C GLU A 60 7.72 -11.73 20.06
N ASN A 61 8.53 -10.68 19.84
CA ASN A 61 8.63 -9.50 20.69
C ASN A 61 7.66 -8.39 20.27
N GLY A 62 6.87 -8.61 19.21
CA GLY A 62 5.95 -7.63 18.66
C GLY A 62 6.64 -6.50 17.88
N GLN A 63 7.85 -6.73 17.38
CA GLN A 63 8.60 -5.84 16.50
C GLN A 63 8.41 -6.20 15.03
N LEU A 64 8.45 -5.20 14.17
CA LEU A 64 8.36 -5.40 12.72
C LEU A 64 9.67 -5.98 12.17
N LYS A 65 9.56 -7.10 11.45
CA LYS A 65 10.61 -7.70 10.63
C LYS A 65 10.60 -7.04 9.26
N LEU A 66 11.22 -5.87 9.15
CA LEU A 66 11.37 -5.18 7.86
C LEU A 66 12.77 -5.43 7.31
N GLU A 67 12.83 -5.88 6.07
CA GLU A 67 14.05 -5.85 5.26
C GLU A 67 14.23 -4.44 4.67
N ASP A 68 15.48 -4.04 4.40
CA ASP A 68 15.91 -2.64 4.14
C ASP A 68 15.21 -1.94 2.95
N ASP A 69 14.44 -2.66 2.12
CA ASP A 69 13.73 -2.16 0.95
C ASP A 69 12.19 -2.26 1.05
N ASN A 70 11.65 -2.83 2.13
CA ASN A 70 10.25 -3.26 2.19
C ASN A 70 9.30 -2.23 2.85
N TYR A 71 9.75 -1.00 3.07
CA TYR A 71 8.95 0.06 3.71
C TYR A 71 7.65 0.39 2.96
N GLY A 72 7.68 0.35 1.63
CA GLY A 72 6.49 0.59 0.81
C GLY A 72 5.42 -0.47 1.00
N ALA A 73 5.81 -1.74 1.20
CA ALA A 73 4.88 -2.82 1.47
C ALA A 73 4.28 -2.70 2.88
N ALA A 74 5.10 -2.37 3.88
CA ALA A 74 4.63 -2.14 5.25
C ALA A 74 3.64 -0.98 5.35
N GLY A 75 3.93 0.15 4.69
CA GLY A 75 3.01 1.29 4.64
C GLY A 75 1.67 0.94 3.99
N ARG A 76 1.67 0.19 2.88
CA ARG A 76 0.43 -0.30 2.24
C ARG A 76 -0.34 -1.24 3.16
N PHE A 77 0.35 -2.14 3.84
CA PHE A 77 -0.30 -3.07 4.76
C PHE A 77 -0.96 -2.34 5.95
N PHE A 78 -0.31 -1.32 6.50
CA PHE A 78 -0.89 -0.50 7.56
C PHE A 78 -2.11 0.30 7.09
N SER A 79 -2.11 0.78 5.84
CA SER A 79 -3.31 1.36 5.21
C SER A 79 -4.47 0.37 5.21
N GLN A 80 -4.21 -0.88 4.81
CA GLN A 80 -5.26 -1.91 4.75
C GLN A 80 -5.83 -2.25 6.13
N MET A 81 -5.01 -2.23 7.18
CA MET A 81 -5.49 -2.39 8.56
C MET A 81 -6.41 -1.24 8.98
N ALA A 82 -6.01 0.01 8.68
CA ALA A 82 -6.80 1.20 8.97
C ALA A 82 -8.11 1.23 8.17
N GLU A 83 -8.05 0.89 6.88
CA GLU A 83 -9.21 0.78 6.01
C GLU A 83 -10.17 -0.31 6.48
N PHE A 84 -9.66 -1.47 6.92
CA PHE A 84 -10.50 -2.53 7.48
C PHE A 84 -11.29 -2.04 8.70
N ASP A 85 -10.60 -1.43 9.66
CA ASP A 85 -11.23 -0.84 10.86
C ASP A 85 -12.30 0.19 10.46
N MET A 86 -11.98 1.08 9.50
CA MET A 86 -12.91 2.10 9.00
C MET A 86 -14.15 1.49 8.33
N VAL A 87 -13.99 0.56 7.38
CA VAL A 87 -15.12 0.02 6.59
C VAL A 87 -15.97 -0.97 7.39
N THR A 88 -15.42 -1.58 8.44
CA THR A 88 -16.15 -2.46 9.35
C THR A 88 -16.68 -1.75 10.58
N ASN A 89 -16.36 -0.46 10.76
CA ASN A 89 -16.66 0.34 11.95
C ASN A 89 -16.15 -0.33 13.24
N GLN A 90 -14.91 -0.81 13.18
CA GLN A 90 -14.19 -1.44 14.28
C GLN A 90 -12.89 -0.69 14.55
N THR A 91 -12.22 -1.02 15.65
CA THR A 91 -10.93 -0.41 16.02
C THR A 91 -9.93 -1.47 16.48
N ILE A 92 -9.97 -2.65 15.85
CA ILE A 92 -9.19 -3.81 16.28
C ILE A 92 -7.68 -3.57 16.07
N TYR A 93 -7.33 -2.81 15.04
CA TYR A 93 -5.95 -2.62 14.60
C TYR A 93 -5.34 -1.29 15.04
N LYS A 94 -6.16 -0.36 15.55
CA LYS A 94 -5.75 0.97 15.98
C LYS A 94 -4.49 0.97 16.88
N ASP A 95 -4.47 0.18 17.95
CA ASP A 95 -3.36 0.20 18.90
C ASP A 95 -2.08 -0.40 18.31
N GLN A 96 -2.20 -1.41 17.45
CA GLN A 96 -1.07 -1.99 16.72
C GLN A 96 -0.47 -0.98 15.75
N LEU A 97 -1.31 -0.24 15.01
CA LEU A 97 -0.87 0.82 14.11
C LEU A 97 -0.07 1.89 14.86
N PHE A 98 -0.56 2.35 16.01
CA PHE A 98 0.18 3.31 16.86
C PHE A 98 1.53 2.76 17.36
N LYS A 99 1.64 1.45 17.57
CA LYS A 99 2.91 0.79 17.92
C LYS A 99 3.87 0.68 16.72
N PHE A 100 3.36 0.48 15.51
CA PHE A 100 4.16 0.22 14.31
C PHE A 100 4.72 1.47 13.64
N PHE A 101 3.97 2.58 13.60
CA PHE A 101 4.45 3.81 12.96
C PHE A 101 5.81 4.30 13.50
N PRO A 102 6.05 4.36 14.81
CA PRO A 102 7.36 4.76 15.35
C PRO A 102 8.50 3.81 14.94
N GLN A 103 8.22 2.51 14.82
CA GLN A 103 9.22 1.52 14.43
C GLN A 103 9.67 1.75 12.99
N VAL A 104 8.72 1.95 12.05
CA VAL A 104 9.06 2.26 10.66
C VAL A 104 9.88 3.55 10.53
N LEU A 105 9.52 4.59 11.28
CA LEU A 105 10.27 5.85 11.30
C LEU A 105 11.69 5.66 11.84
N SER A 106 11.87 4.83 12.88
CA SER A 106 13.20 4.50 13.41
C SER A 106 14.07 3.73 12.40
N PHE A 107 13.50 2.76 11.69
CA PHE A 107 14.20 2.04 10.63
C PHE A 107 14.59 2.97 9.47
N GLN A 108 13.69 3.85 9.03
CA GLN A 108 13.99 4.84 8.00
C GLN A 108 15.10 5.81 8.45
N ALA A 109 15.09 6.25 9.71
CA ALA A 109 16.12 7.13 10.27
C ALA A 109 17.50 6.46 10.32
N LEU A 110 17.56 5.17 10.67
CA LEU A 110 18.80 4.38 10.69
C LEU A 110 19.35 4.11 9.28
N ASN A 111 18.47 3.94 8.29
CA ASN A 111 18.81 3.58 6.91
C ASN A 111 18.79 4.78 5.94
N SER A 112 18.77 6.01 6.45
CA SER A 112 18.61 7.23 5.65
C SER A 112 19.75 7.47 4.66
N ARG A 113 19.54 7.05 3.40
CA ARG A 113 20.10 7.70 2.21
C ARG A 113 19.38 9.04 1.96
N PRO A 114 20.10 10.14 1.65
CA PRO A 114 19.50 11.46 1.43
C PRO A 114 18.72 11.46 0.12
N GLY A 115 17.40 11.31 0.18
CA GLY A 115 16.55 11.40 -1.02
C GLY A 115 15.10 10.95 -0.88
N PHE A 116 14.72 10.27 0.21
CA PHE A 116 13.38 9.66 0.32
C PHE A 116 12.34 10.47 1.11
N VAL A 117 12.61 11.76 1.39
CA VAL A 117 11.63 12.68 2.00
C VAL A 117 10.94 13.52 0.91
N GLN A 118 10.24 12.89 -0.02
CA GLN A 118 9.34 13.65 -0.92
C GLN A 118 8.18 12.84 -1.53
N GLY A 119 7.75 11.77 -0.87
CA GLY A 119 6.55 11.02 -1.26
C GLY A 119 5.54 10.94 -0.13
N ASN A 120 4.72 11.98 0.04
CA ASN A 120 3.40 11.98 0.70
C ASN A 120 3.16 11.01 1.88
N VAL A 121 4.06 10.94 2.86
CA VAL A 121 3.74 10.32 4.16
C VAL A 121 2.73 11.19 4.95
N SER A 122 2.59 12.46 4.57
CA SER A 122 1.70 13.42 5.21
C SER A 122 0.20 13.17 5.00
N LEU A 123 -0.24 12.31 4.09
CA LEU A 123 -1.68 12.10 3.87
C LEU A 123 -2.31 11.04 4.80
N PHE A 124 -1.54 10.10 5.33
CA PHE A 124 -2.09 8.99 6.13
C PHE A 124 -2.35 9.33 7.60
N ILE A 125 -1.72 10.38 8.12
CA ILE A 125 -1.85 10.76 9.55
C ILE A 125 -3.15 11.54 9.82
N PHE A 126 -3.77 12.17 8.81
CA PHE A 126 -4.90 13.09 9.03
C PHE A 126 -6.29 12.45 9.10
N SER A 127 -6.45 11.15 8.85
CA SER A 127 -7.78 10.52 8.90
C SER A 127 -8.15 9.91 10.26
N PHE A 128 -7.27 9.99 11.27
CA PHE A 128 -7.52 9.43 12.61
C PHE A 128 -8.00 10.46 13.64
N THR A 129 -8.23 11.71 13.23
CA THR A 129 -8.75 12.77 14.12
C THR A 129 -9.82 13.63 13.43
N SER A 130 -11.02 13.08 13.23
CA SER A 130 -12.31 13.80 13.35
C SER A 130 -13.47 12.85 13.13
#